data_AF-A0AAV9UBC3-F1
#
_entry.id   AF-A0AAV9UBC3-F1
#
_cell.length_a   1.000
_cell.length_b   1.000
_cell.length_c   1.000
_cell.angle_alpha   90.00
_cell.angle_beta   90.00
_cell.angle_gamma   90.00
#
_symmetry.space_group_name_H-M   'P 1'
#
loop_
_entity.id
_entity.type
_entity.pdbx_description
1 polymer ?
#
loop_
_entity_poly.entity_id
_entity_poly.type
_entity_poly.pdbx_seq_one_letter_code
_entity_poly.pdbx_strand_id
1 'polypeptide(L)'
;MKRRLSPPFPFPSPARQNFLRDIDVNLKLAESTASPPIPHHPSLHSDGYHRSPVARMQTSQVITASAVTAVALTLAYALYFDHRRRHDPAFRRSLARERRKHAKAQKAEAEAETENKKARLRAAVAAANEEGYPTGVEEREAYFMNEVAMGEQLLQQGEGKAAEAALCFYKALRVYPDPPNLIQIYEKTVPKNVLDILGQAIALGDSNILGEPVIE
;
A
#
# COMPACT_ATOMS: atom_id res chain seq x y z
N MET A 1 -3.81 2.00 -12.83
CA MET A 1 -3.23 1.83 -11.48
C MET A 1 -1.83 1.21 -11.60
N LYS A 2 -0.76 2.03 -11.58
CA LYS A 2 0.63 1.56 -11.57
C LYS A 2 1.17 1.67 -10.13
N ARG A 3 1.26 0.54 -9.42
CA ARG A 3 1.87 0.48 -8.08
C ARG A 3 3.39 0.66 -8.26
N ARG A 4 3.93 1.81 -7.85
CA ARG A 4 5.39 1.98 -7.75
C ARG A 4 5.86 1.17 -6.54
N LEU A 5 6.50 0.04 -6.80
CA LEU A 5 7.27 -0.70 -5.80
C LEU A 5 8.41 0.23 -5.34
N SER A 6 8.38 0.58 -4.05
CA SER A 6 9.52 1.17 -3.35
C SER A 6 10.70 0.19 -3.35
N PRO A 7 11.95 0.67 -3.53
CA PRO A 7 13.11 -0.20 -3.62
C PRO A 7 13.39 -0.89 -2.27
N PRO A 8 13.89 -2.14 -2.29
CA PRO A 8 14.28 -2.83 -1.08
C PRO A 8 15.70 -2.40 -0.69
N PHE A 9 15.83 -1.94 0.56
CA PHE A 9 17.08 -1.72 1.31
C PHE A 9 17.97 -0.52 0.94
N PRO A 10 18.42 0.28 1.92
CA PRO A 10 19.60 1.12 1.74
C PRO A 10 20.85 0.22 1.70
N PHE A 11 21.62 0.35 0.62
CA PHE A 11 22.94 -0.28 0.46
C PHE A 11 23.87 0.06 1.64
N PRO A 12 24.76 -0.86 2.06
CA PRO A 12 25.83 -0.53 2.98
C PRO A 12 26.82 0.46 2.33
N SER A 13 27.17 1.50 3.10
CA SER A 13 28.17 2.53 2.79
C SER A 13 29.51 1.95 2.29
N PRO A 14 30.25 2.63 1.38
CA PRO A 14 31.44 2.11 0.68
C PRO A 14 32.68 1.82 1.56
N ALA A 15 32.59 1.91 2.89
CA ALA A 15 33.73 1.74 3.80
C ALA A 15 34.11 0.26 4.09
N ARG A 16 33.77 -0.68 3.22
CA ARG A 16 34.06 -2.13 3.40
C ARG A 16 34.75 -2.77 2.19
N GLN A 17 35.58 -2.00 1.47
CA GLN A 17 36.31 -2.52 0.31
C GLN A 17 37.73 -3.03 0.63
N ASN A 18 38.21 -2.90 1.88
CA ASN A 18 39.59 -3.29 2.24
C ASN A 18 39.73 -4.57 3.08
N PHE A 19 38.67 -5.31 3.35
CA PHE A 19 38.76 -6.53 4.18
C PHE A 19 38.86 -7.84 3.38
N LEU A 20 38.91 -7.76 2.04
CA LEU A 20 39.05 -8.90 1.14
C LEU A 20 40.40 -8.92 0.39
N ARG A 21 41.44 -8.31 0.97
CA ARG A 21 42.83 -8.46 0.48
C ARG A 21 43.76 -9.17 1.46
N ASP A 22 43.35 -9.34 2.72
CA ASP A 22 44.22 -9.94 3.74
C ASP A 22 44.04 -11.45 3.93
N ILE A 23 43.00 -12.05 3.32
CA ILE A 23 42.78 -13.50 3.40
C ILE A 23 43.66 -14.27 2.40
N ASP A 24 44.00 -13.66 1.25
CA ASP A 24 44.76 -14.35 0.18
C ASP A 24 46.29 -14.35 0.37
N VAL A 25 46.84 -13.58 1.32
CA VAL A 25 48.31 -13.52 1.52
C VAL A 25 48.81 -14.65 2.43
N ASN A 26 47.98 -15.16 3.34
CA ASN A 26 48.42 -16.16 4.33
C ASN A 26 48.26 -17.63 3.89
N LEU A 27 47.67 -17.88 2.71
CA LEU A 27 47.53 -19.25 2.17
C LEU A 27 48.68 -19.63 1.22
N LYS A 28 49.60 -18.70 0.91
CA LYS A 28 50.64 -18.87 -0.11
C LYS A 28 52.07 -18.82 0.43
N LEU A 29 52.28 -19.34 1.63
CA LEU A 29 53.60 -19.40 2.29
C LEU A 29 53.94 -20.75 2.95
N ALA A 30 53.12 -21.79 2.78
CA ALA A 30 53.33 -23.10 3.42
C ALA A 30 53.66 -24.25 2.45
N GLU A 31 54.22 -23.95 1.27
CA GLU A 31 54.63 -24.98 0.29
C GLU A 31 56.01 -24.65 -0.29
N SER A 32 57.05 -24.64 0.55
CA SER A 32 58.44 -24.79 0.08
C SER A 32 59.38 -25.04 1.25
N THR A 33 59.62 -26.31 1.59
CA THR A 33 60.90 -26.74 2.19
C THR A 33 61.16 -28.17 1.78
N ALA A 34 62.20 -28.34 0.95
CA ALA A 34 62.74 -29.60 0.49
C ALA A 34 63.25 -30.47 1.65
N SER A 35 63.10 -31.78 1.48
CA SER A 35 63.67 -32.82 2.36
C SER A 35 65.20 -32.80 2.41
N PRO A 36 65.84 -32.88 3.60
CA PRO A 36 67.24 -33.28 3.71
C PRO A 36 67.40 -34.82 3.86
N PRO A 37 68.56 -35.39 3.49
CA PRO A 37 68.79 -36.83 3.50
C PRO A 37 69.06 -37.40 4.91
N ILE A 38 68.71 -38.68 5.04
CA ILE A 38 68.74 -39.52 6.24
C ILE A 38 70.17 -39.90 6.64
N PRO A 39 70.55 -39.87 7.94
CA PRO A 39 71.63 -40.68 8.47
C PRO A 39 71.09 -41.92 9.22
N HIS A 40 71.67 -43.06 8.92
CA HIS A 40 71.51 -44.33 9.64
C HIS A 40 72.14 -44.25 11.04
N HIS A 41 71.49 -44.82 12.08
CA HIS A 41 72.08 -45.68 13.14
C HIS A 41 71.07 -46.00 14.29
N PRO A 42 71.35 -46.97 15.20
CA PRO A 42 70.62 -48.22 15.32
C PRO A 42 69.59 -48.27 16.46
N SER A 43 68.77 -49.33 16.38
CA SER A 43 67.85 -49.89 17.37
C SER A 43 68.23 -49.69 18.84
N LEU A 44 67.26 -49.26 19.67
CA LEU A 44 67.14 -49.69 21.07
C LEU A 44 65.73 -49.44 21.64
N HIS A 45 65.23 -50.50 22.27
CA HIS A 45 64.26 -50.57 23.36
C HIS A 45 62.80 -50.12 23.11
N SER A 46 61.95 -51.15 23.05
CA SER A 46 60.51 -51.11 23.18
C SER A 46 60.09 -50.85 24.62
N ASP A 47 59.52 -49.68 24.90
CA ASP A 47 58.67 -49.48 26.07
C ASP A 47 57.26 -49.10 25.62
N GLY A 48 56.29 -49.83 26.16
CA GLY A 48 54.88 -49.74 25.80
C GLY A 48 54.26 -48.41 26.22
N TYR A 49 53.82 -47.63 25.25
CA TYR A 49 52.80 -46.61 25.43
C TYR A 49 51.46 -47.15 24.92
N HIS A 50 50.52 -47.39 25.83
CA HIS A 50 49.11 -47.51 25.48
C HIS A 50 48.63 -46.17 24.91
N ARG A 51 48.72 -46.02 23.59
CA ARG A 51 48.09 -44.91 22.86
C ARG A 51 46.60 -45.21 22.82
N SER A 52 45.82 -44.51 23.64
CA SER A 52 44.36 -44.48 23.49
C SER A 52 44.03 -44.11 22.04
N PRO A 53 43.14 -44.81 21.35
CA PRO A 53 42.81 -44.48 19.97
C PRO A 53 42.21 -43.07 19.94
N VAL A 54 42.94 -42.13 19.35
CA VAL A 54 42.38 -40.82 19.00
C VAL A 54 41.33 -41.13 17.93
N ALA A 55 40.05 -41.03 18.32
CA ALA A 55 38.96 -41.30 17.41
C ALA A 55 39.11 -40.40 16.18
N ARG A 56 39.33 -41.01 15.01
CA ARG A 56 39.44 -40.29 13.74
C ARG A 56 38.05 -39.70 13.45
N MET A 57 37.89 -38.39 13.64
CA MET A 57 36.64 -37.70 13.31
C MET A 57 36.33 -37.94 11.83
N GLN A 58 35.13 -38.47 11.58
CA GLN A 58 34.65 -38.70 10.22
C GLN A 58 34.40 -37.34 9.56
N THR A 59 34.73 -37.18 8.28
CA THR A 59 34.51 -35.92 7.54
C THR A 59 33.06 -35.44 7.60
N SER A 60 32.10 -36.38 7.66
CA SER A 60 30.67 -36.12 7.91
C SER A 60 30.41 -35.38 9.23
N GLN A 61 31.15 -35.69 10.30
CA GLN A 61 31.05 -34.99 11.59
C GLN A 61 31.55 -33.55 11.49
N VAL A 62 32.63 -33.31 10.73
CA VAL A 62 33.18 -31.96 10.51
C VAL A 62 32.22 -31.11 9.69
N ILE A 63 31.65 -31.66 8.62
CA ILE A 63 30.66 -30.96 7.77
C ILE A 63 29.38 -30.65 8.54
N THR A 64 28.89 -31.62 9.33
CA THR A 64 27.68 -31.41 10.15
C THR A 64 27.92 -30.34 11.21
N ALA A 65 29.08 -30.39 11.90
CA ALA A 65 29.44 -29.41 12.91
C ALA A 65 29.56 -27.99 12.33
N SER A 66 30.18 -27.85 11.14
CA SER A 66 30.32 -26.54 10.49
C SER A 66 28.97 -25.99 10.00
N ALA A 67 28.11 -26.84 9.44
CA ALA A 67 26.77 -26.45 9.01
C ALA A 67 25.89 -25.99 10.18
N VAL A 68 25.88 -26.73 11.29
CA VAL A 68 25.14 -26.36 12.51
C VAL A 68 25.67 -25.03 13.07
N THR A 69 26.98 -24.85 13.09
CA THR A 69 27.60 -23.60 13.57
C THR A 69 27.24 -22.41 12.69
N ALA A 70 27.26 -22.57 11.36
CA ALA A 70 26.89 -21.53 10.42
C ALA A 70 25.41 -21.11 10.59
N VAL A 71 24.50 -22.08 10.74
CA VAL A 71 23.09 -21.79 11.01
C VAL A 71 22.92 -21.09 12.35
N ALA A 72 23.59 -21.54 13.41
CA ALA A 72 23.53 -20.91 14.72
C ALA A 72 24.02 -19.46 14.71
N LEU A 73 25.15 -19.19 14.04
CA LEU A 73 25.71 -17.84 13.93
C LEU A 73 24.82 -16.89 13.12
N THR A 74 24.22 -17.38 12.03
CA THR A 74 23.30 -16.56 11.23
C THR A 74 22.03 -16.22 12.00
N LEU A 75 21.44 -17.17 12.73
CA LEU A 75 20.29 -16.92 13.60
C LEU A 75 20.64 -15.97 14.75
N ALA A 76 21.77 -16.21 15.44
CA ALA A 76 22.24 -15.33 16.51
C ALA A 76 22.46 -13.89 16.02
N TYR A 77 23.06 -13.73 14.82
CA TYR A 77 23.25 -12.42 14.22
C TYR A 77 21.93 -11.75 13.83
N ALA A 78 20.99 -12.50 13.26
CA ALA A 78 19.67 -11.98 12.92
C ALA A 78 18.92 -11.49 14.16
N LEU A 79 18.94 -12.26 15.25
CA LEU A 79 18.34 -11.88 16.54
C LEU A 79 19.03 -10.64 17.14
N TYR A 80 20.35 -10.61 17.17
CA TYR A 80 21.13 -9.45 17.64
C TYR A 80 20.81 -8.20 16.82
N PHE A 81 20.78 -8.32 15.49
CA PHE A 81 20.53 -7.21 14.60
C PHE A 81 19.10 -6.67 14.74
N ASP A 82 18.10 -7.55 14.86
CA ASP A 82 16.70 -7.14 15.12
C ASP A 82 16.57 -6.44 16.47
N HIS A 83 17.23 -6.97 17.52
CA HIS A 83 17.28 -6.32 18.83
C HIS A 83 17.93 -4.93 18.74
N ARG A 84 19.14 -4.81 18.17
CA ARG A 84 19.84 -3.53 18.01
C ARG A 84 19.00 -2.51 17.23
N ARG A 85 18.32 -2.93 16.17
CA ARG A 85 17.43 -2.08 15.38
C ARG A 85 16.22 -1.58 16.18
N ARG A 86 15.62 -2.42 17.02
CA ARG A 86 14.45 -2.05 17.84
C ARG A 86 14.79 -1.12 18.99
N HIS A 87 16.02 -1.19 19.52
CA HIS A 87 16.50 -0.36 20.62
C HIS A 87 17.15 0.97 20.18
N ASP A 88 17.29 1.23 18.87
CA ASP A 88 17.82 2.50 18.36
C ASP A 88 16.74 3.62 18.36
N PRO A 89 16.93 4.71 19.15
CA PRO A 89 15.98 5.82 19.19
C PRO A 89 15.86 6.57 17.86
N ALA A 90 16.92 6.64 17.04
CA ALA A 90 16.87 7.29 15.74
C ALA A 90 15.99 6.52 14.76
N PHE A 91 16.06 5.18 14.77
CA PHE A 91 15.20 4.32 13.96
C PHE A 91 13.72 4.44 14.34
N ARG A 92 13.40 4.51 15.64
CA ARG A 92 12.01 4.73 16.09
C ARG A 92 11.48 6.10 15.65
N ARG A 93 12.31 7.15 15.76
CA ARG A 93 11.96 8.51 15.32
C ARG A 93 11.71 8.56 13.81
N SER A 94 12.53 7.89 13.00
CA SER A 94 12.33 7.86 11.54
C SER A 94 11.04 7.12 11.17
N LEU A 95 10.74 5.97 11.77
CA LEU A 95 9.47 5.27 11.56
C LEU A 95 8.26 6.12 11.96
N ALA A 96 8.33 6.82 13.09
CA ALA A 96 7.25 7.72 13.51
C ALA A 96 7.06 8.87 12.51
N ARG A 97 8.15 9.43 11.97
CA ARG A 97 8.10 10.48 10.94
C ARG A 97 7.47 9.96 9.65
N GLU A 98 7.87 8.79 9.16
CA GLU A 98 7.31 8.19 7.95
C GLU A 98 5.83 7.83 8.13
N ARG A 99 5.44 7.24 9.27
CA ARG A 99 4.01 7.00 9.58
C ARG A 99 3.18 8.29 9.56
N ARG A 100 3.70 9.37 10.17
CA ARG A 100 3.04 10.69 10.15
C ARG A 100 2.94 11.26 8.73
N LYS A 101 3.98 11.12 7.91
CA LYS A 101 3.94 11.55 6.51
C LYS A 101 2.91 10.76 5.70
N HIS A 102 2.90 9.43 5.82
CA HIS A 102 1.92 8.58 5.13
C HIS A 102 0.49 8.88 5.58
N ALA A 103 0.24 9.05 6.89
CA ALA A 103 -1.07 9.42 7.39
C ALA A 103 -1.52 10.80 6.88
N LYS A 104 -0.61 11.78 6.85
CA LYS A 104 -0.89 13.10 6.27
C LYS A 104 -1.17 13.03 4.77
N ALA A 105 -0.38 12.25 4.02
CA ALA A 105 -0.58 12.06 2.59
C ALA A 105 -1.93 11.39 2.28
N GLN A 106 -2.28 10.31 2.99
CA GLN A 106 -3.57 9.64 2.83
C GLN A 106 -4.74 10.55 3.17
N LYS A 107 -4.63 11.35 4.24
CA LYS A 107 -5.66 12.32 4.60
C LYS A 107 -5.80 13.41 3.53
N ALA A 108 -4.69 13.96 3.05
CA ALA A 108 -4.70 14.97 1.99
C ALA A 108 -5.23 14.42 0.65
N GLU A 109 -4.91 13.17 0.31
CA GLU A 109 -5.45 12.49 -0.88
C GLU A 109 -6.96 12.28 -0.77
N ALA A 110 -7.45 11.82 0.39
CA ALA A 110 -8.88 11.65 0.64
C ALA A 110 -9.64 13.00 0.58
N GLU A 111 -9.10 14.04 1.21
CA GLU A 111 -9.66 15.39 1.15
C GLU A 111 -9.68 15.92 -0.30
N ALA A 112 -8.58 15.79 -1.03
CA ALA A 112 -8.52 16.16 -2.44
C ALA A 112 -9.49 15.38 -3.32
N GLU A 113 -9.71 14.08 -3.05
CA GLU A 113 -10.70 13.28 -3.75
C GLU A 113 -12.13 13.78 -3.46
N THR A 114 -12.44 14.13 -2.21
CA THR A 114 -13.76 14.69 -1.86
C THR A 114 -14.00 16.04 -2.53
N GLU A 115 -13.00 16.92 -2.55
CA GLU A 115 -13.11 18.23 -3.22
C GLU A 115 -13.21 18.08 -4.73
N ASN A 116 -12.47 17.14 -5.34
CA ASN A 116 -12.60 16.83 -6.76
C ASN A 116 -13.99 16.29 -7.11
N LYS A 117 -14.59 15.43 -6.27
CA LYS A 117 -15.97 14.94 -6.46
C LYS A 117 -16.97 16.10 -6.42
N LYS A 118 -16.86 17.00 -5.44
CA LYS A 118 -17.72 18.20 -5.34
C LYS A 118 -17.54 19.13 -6.53
N ALA A 119 -16.31 19.39 -6.97
CA ALA A 119 -16.02 20.24 -8.12
C ALA A 119 -16.64 19.67 -9.41
N ARG A 120 -16.54 18.35 -9.62
CA ARG A 120 -17.16 17.67 -10.76
C ARG A 120 -18.69 17.77 -10.71
N LEU A 121 -19.29 17.57 -9.54
CA LEU A 121 -20.74 17.74 -9.37
C LEU A 121 -21.16 19.18 -9.69
N ARG A 122 -20.45 20.18 -9.16
CA ARG A 122 -20.72 21.59 -9.43
C ARG A 122 -20.66 21.93 -10.91
N ALA A 123 -19.61 21.46 -11.60
CA ALA A 123 -19.47 21.66 -13.04
C ALA A 123 -20.62 20.99 -13.83
N ALA A 124 -21.01 19.77 -13.43
CA ALA A 124 -22.09 19.06 -14.09
C ALA A 124 -23.47 19.71 -13.89
N VAL A 125 -23.75 20.21 -12.68
CA VAL A 125 -24.99 20.96 -12.39
C VAL A 125 -25.00 22.28 -13.15
N ALA A 126 -23.89 23.01 -13.19
CA ALA A 126 -23.77 24.23 -13.97
C ALA A 126 -24.02 23.98 -15.47
N ALA A 127 -23.42 22.93 -16.03
CA ALA A 127 -23.64 22.55 -17.43
C ALA A 127 -25.11 22.18 -17.71
N ALA A 128 -25.77 21.43 -16.80
CA ALA A 128 -27.18 21.10 -16.95
C ALA A 128 -28.09 22.35 -16.91
N ASN A 129 -27.75 23.33 -16.08
CA ASN A 129 -28.49 24.59 -16.01
C ASN A 129 -28.24 25.47 -17.26
N GLU A 130 -27.04 25.42 -17.84
CA GLU A 130 -26.68 26.16 -19.06
C GLU A 130 -27.32 25.56 -20.33
N GLU A 131 -27.42 24.23 -20.42
CA GLU A 131 -28.13 23.51 -21.49
C GLU A 131 -29.62 23.91 -21.56
N GLY A 132 -30.19 24.28 -20.41
CA GLY A 132 -31.59 24.64 -20.29
C GLY A 132 -32.51 23.43 -20.26
N TYR A 133 -33.80 23.70 -20.08
CA TYR A 133 -34.84 22.67 -19.94
C TYR A 133 -35.94 22.91 -20.96
N PRO A 134 -36.59 21.83 -21.47
CA PRO A 134 -37.69 21.96 -22.40
C PRO A 134 -38.83 22.77 -21.78
N THR A 135 -39.51 23.57 -22.60
CA THR A 135 -40.63 24.44 -22.16
C THR A 135 -42.00 23.84 -22.49
N GLY A 136 -42.09 22.99 -23.51
CA GLY A 136 -43.33 22.32 -23.89
C GLY A 136 -43.80 21.32 -22.83
N VAL A 137 -45.11 21.18 -22.63
CA VAL A 137 -45.66 20.22 -21.65
C VAL A 137 -45.26 18.80 -22.01
N GLU A 138 -45.50 18.39 -23.25
CA GLU A 138 -45.17 17.04 -23.76
C GLU A 138 -43.66 16.77 -23.74
N GLU A 139 -42.85 17.76 -24.14
CA GLU A 139 -41.38 17.64 -24.13
C GLU A 139 -40.83 17.53 -22.70
N ARG A 140 -41.41 18.24 -21.73
CA ARG A 140 -41.04 18.13 -20.31
C ARG A 140 -41.37 16.76 -19.74
N GLU A 141 -42.56 16.22 -20.05
CA GLU A 141 -42.94 14.87 -19.63
C GLU A 141 -41.99 13.83 -20.21
N ALA A 142 -41.66 13.91 -21.51
CA ALA A 142 -40.71 13.01 -22.14
C ALA A 142 -39.30 13.11 -21.53
N TYR A 143 -38.82 14.33 -21.30
CA TYR A 143 -37.53 14.58 -20.66
C TYR A 143 -37.47 14.02 -19.24
N PHE A 144 -38.53 14.27 -18.45
CA PHE A 144 -38.66 13.72 -17.10
C PHE A 144 -38.56 12.19 -17.10
N MET A 145 -39.35 11.52 -17.94
CA MET A 145 -39.35 10.05 -18.02
C MET A 145 -37.98 9.50 -18.44
N ASN A 146 -37.31 10.16 -19.39
CA ASN A 146 -35.98 9.77 -19.82
C ASN A 146 -34.93 9.93 -18.71
N GLU A 147 -34.92 11.06 -18.00
CA GLU A 147 -33.97 11.29 -16.91
C GLU A 147 -34.21 10.35 -15.73
N VAL A 148 -35.47 10.08 -15.36
CA VAL A 148 -35.78 9.11 -14.31
C VAL A 148 -35.33 7.70 -14.69
N ALA A 149 -35.64 7.24 -15.91
CA ALA A 149 -35.20 5.93 -16.39
C ALA A 149 -33.67 5.81 -16.43
N MET A 150 -32.98 6.86 -16.88
CA MET A 150 -31.51 6.92 -16.88
C MET A 150 -30.95 6.86 -15.46
N GLY A 151 -31.52 7.62 -14.53
CA GLY A 151 -31.15 7.63 -13.12
C GLY A 151 -31.29 6.25 -12.50
N GLU A 152 -32.42 5.57 -12.71
CA GLU A 152 -32.68 4.22 -12.23
C GLU A 152 -31.70 3.19 -12.83
N GLN A 153 -31.40 3.29 -14.13
CA GLN A 153 -30.40 2.42 -14.77
C GLN A 153 -29.00 2.63 -14.17
N LEU A 154 -28.64 3.86 -13.82
CA LEU A 154 -27.36 4.18 -13.18
C LEU A 154 -27.28 3.63 -11.75
N LEU A 155 -28.40 3.58 -11.02
CA LEU A 155 -28.46 2.93 -9.71
C LEU A 155 -28.11 1.43 -9.78
N GLN A 156 -28.54 0.74 -10.85
CA GLN A 156 -28.25 -0.67 -11.05
C GLN A 156 -26.76 -0.96 -11.35
N GLN A 157 -26.01 0.06 -11.80
CA GLN A 157 -24.57 -0.07 -12.10
C GLN A 157 -23.68 0.04 -10.85
N GLY A 158 -24.26 0.38 -9.69
CA GLY A 158 -23.58 0.42 -8.40
C GLY A 158 -23.05 1.80 -8.00
N GLU A 159 -22.37 1.85 -6.85
CA GLU A 159 -22.00 3.09 -6.15
C GLU A 159 -21.11 4.04 -6.98
N GLY A 160 -20.35 3.51 -7.94
CA GLY A 160 -19.51 4.30 -8.83
C GLY A 160 -20.28 5.27 -9.74
N LYS A 161 -21.61 5.07 -9.87
CA LYS A 161 -22.52 5.87 -10.69
C LYS A 161 -23.49 6.75 -9.91
N ALA A 162 -23.31 6.83 -8.58
CA ALA A 162 -24.22 7.57 -7.71
C ALA A 162 -24.30 9.07 -8.05
N ALA A 163 -23.19 9.69 -8.46
CA ALA A 163 -23.17 11.11 -8.82
C ALA A 163 -23.88 11.38 -10.15
N GLU A 164 -23.71 10.51 -11.15
CA GLU A 164 -24.45 10.62 -12.40
C GLU A 164 -25.95 10.36 -12.20
N ALA A 165 -26.33 9.38 -11.37
CA ALA A 165 -27.72 9.12 -11.03
C ALA A 165 -28.39 10.32 -10.34
N ALA A 166 -27.70 10.92 -9.37
CA ALA A 166 -28.17 12.13 -8.69
C ALA A 166 -28.36 13.30 -9.67
N LEU A 167 -27.50 13.45 -10.68
CA LEU A 167 -27.65 14.48 -11.69
C LEU A 167 -28.91 14.27 -12.55
N CYS A 168 -29.22 13.03 -12.92
CA CYS A 168 -30.46 12.69 -13.62
C CYS A 168 -31.70 13.04 -12.79
N PHE A 169 -31.72 12.67 -11.51
CA PHE A 169 -32.83 13.03 -10.61
C PHE A 169 -32.94 14.54 -10.38
N TYR A 170 -31.82 15.27 -10.31
CA TYR A 170 -31.81 16.73 -10.28
C TYR A 170 -32.46 17.32 -11.53
N LYS A 171 -32.10 16.84 -12.72
CA LYS A 171 -32.70 17.28 -14.00
C LYS A 171 -34.20 16.98 -14.06
N ALA A 172 -34.62 15.82 -13.57
CA ALA A 172 -36.04 15.46 -13.48
C ALA A 172 -36.82 16.42 -12.56
N LEU A 173 -36.25 16.81 -11.41
CA LEU A 173 -36.85 17.80 -10.51
C LEU A 173 -37.08 19.16 -11.17
N ARG A 174 -36.20 19.57 -12.10
CA ARG A 174 -36.28 20.87 -12.78
C ARG A 174 -37.47 21.01 -13.74
N VAL A 175 -37.98 19.89 -14.24
CA VAL A 175 -39.11 19.87 -15.18
C VAL A 175 -40.42 19.40 -14.55
N TYR A 176 -40.36 18.87 -13.32
CA TYR A 176 -41.53 18.36 -12.62
C TYR A 176 -42.38 19.50 -12.00
N PRO A 177 -43.72 19.47 -12.12
CA PRO A 177 -44.57 20.56 -11.66
C PRO A 177 -44.67 20.70 -10.13
N ASP A 178 -44.44 19.64 -9.36
CA ASP A 178 -44.50 19.63 -7.89
C ASP A 178 -43.24 18.97 -7.26
N PRO A 179 -42.08 19.65 -7.31
CA PRO A 179 -40.81 19.04 -6.87
C PRO A 179 -40.80 18.50 -5.43
N PRO A 180 -41.44 19.15 -4.42
CA PRO A 180 -41.53 18.60 -3.08
C PRO A 180 -42.17 17.22 -3.00
N ASN A 181 -43.25 16.98 -3.76
CA ASN A 181 -43.88 15.66 -3.82
C ASN A 181 -42.95 14.60 -4.46
N LEU A 182 -42.21 14.97 -5.51
CA LEU A 182 -41.26 14.06 -6.15
C LEU A 182 -40.10 13.68 -5.21
N ILE A 183 -39.60 14.62 -4.39
CA ILE A 183 -38.57 14.35 -3.39
C ILE A 183 -39.04 13.28 -2.40
N GLN A 184 -40.29 13.36 -1.91
CA GLN A 184 -40.84 12.35 -0.99
C GLN A 184 -40.89 10.95 -1.58
N ILE A 185 -41.03 10.83 -2.90
CA ILE A 185 -40.97 9.53 -3.59
C ILE A 185 -39.53 9.05 -3.62
N TYR A 186 -38.58 9.90 -3.99
CA TYR A 186 -37.15 9.55 -4.01
C TYR A 186 -36.62 9.15 -2.63
N GLU A 187 -37.05 9.80 -1.55
CA GLU A 187 -36.69 9.42 -0.18
C GLU A 187 -37.04 7.96 0.16
N LYS A 188 -38.06 7.40 -0.51
CA LYS A 188 -38.54 6.03 -0.29
C LYS A 188 -37.92 5.01 -1.25
N THR A 189 -37.53 5.43 -2.45
CA THR A 189 -37.11 4.52 -3.54
C THR A 189 -35.63 4.59 -3.88
N VAL A 190 -34.97 5.71 -3.60
CA VAL A 190 -33.57 5.97 -3.98
C VAL A 190 -32.64 5.72 -2.77
N PRO A 191 -31.50 5.04 -2.96
CA PRO A 191 -30.50 4.84 -1.91
C PRO A 191 -29.98 6.16 -1.30
N LYS A 192 -29.77 6.17 0.03
CA LYS A 192 -29.37 7.37 0.79
C LYS A 192 -28.11 8.06 0.25
N ASN A 193 -27.11 7.30 -0.18
CA ASN A 193 -25.88 7.85 -0.74
C ASN A 193 -26.11 8.71 -2.00
N VAL A 194 -27.14 8.41 -2.78
CA VAL A 194 -27.51 9.17 -3.98
C VAL A 194 -28.35 10.39 -3.59
N LEU A 195 -29.25 10.24 -2.61
CA LEU A 195 -30.01 11.35 -2.03
C LEU A 195 -29.10 12.42 -1.41
N ASP A 196 -28.05 12.02 -0.70
CA ASP A 196 -27.07 12.95 -0.12
C ASP A 196 -26.33 13.75 -1.22
N ILE A 197 -26.08 13.15 -2.39
CA ILE A 197 -25.47 13.84 -3.54
C ILE A 197 -26.50 14.71 -4.25
N LEU A 198 -27.75 14.26 -4.37
CA LEU A 198 -28.86 15.02 -4.93
C LEU A 198 -29.10 16.30 -4.11
N GLY A 199 -29.09 16.20 -2.78
CA GLY A 199 -29.19 17.37 -1.90
C GLY A 199 -28.05 18.37 -2.13
N GLN A 200 -26.82 17.89 -2.35
CA GLN A 200 -25.70 18.76 -2.74
C GLN A 200 -25.92 19.39 -4.13
N ALA A 201 -26.47 18.65 -5.10
CA ALA A 201 -26.78 19.18 -6.42
C ALA A 201 -27.84 20.29 -6.36
N ILE A 202 -28.91 20.09 -5.58
CA ILE A 202 -29.96 21.10 -5.34
C ILE A 202 -29.35 22.36 -4.72
N ALA A 203 -28.51 22.21 -3.68
CA ALA A 203 -27.84 23.34 -3.04
C ALA A 203 -26.87 24.10 -3.97
N LEU A 204 -26.31 23.43 -4.99
CA LEU A 204 -25.42 24.04 -5.98
C LEU A 204 -26.17 24.69 -7.14
N GLY A 205 -27.37 24.21 -7.47
CA GLY A 205 -28.15 24.62 -8.64
C GLY A 205 -29.21 25.66 -8.30
N ASP A 206 -30.28 25.23 -7.64
CA ASP A 206 -31.42 26.08 -7.30
C ASP A 206 -32.05 25.58 -5.99
N SER A 207 -31.75 26.27 -4.90
CA SER A 207 -32.27 25.94 -3.57
C SER A 207 -33.79 26.17 -3.45
N ASN A 208 -34.41 26.92 -4.38
CA ASN A 208 -35.85 27.21 -4.32
C ASN A 208 -36.72 26.01 -4.71
N ILE A 209 -36.12 24.92 -5.22
CA ILE A 209 -36.80 23.65 -5.53
C ILE A 209 -37.44 23.01 -4.28
N LEU A 210 -36.92 23.31 -3.08
CA LEU A 210 -37.38 22.70 -1.83
C LEU A 210 -38.65 23.35 -1.25
N GLY A 211 -39.15 24.44 -1.85
CA GLY A 211 -40.18 25.29 -1.25
C GLY A 211 -39.62 26.09 -0.07
N GLU A 212 -40.14 27.30 0.17
CA GLU A 212 -39.74 28.05 1.37
C GLU A 212 -40.12 27.24 2.62
N PRO A 213 -39.26 27.23 3.68
CA PRO A 213 -39.67 26.66 4.95
C PRO A 213 -40.90 27.42 5.41
N VAL A 214 -42.02 26.72 5.59
CA VAL A 214 -43.18 27.26 6.29
C VAL A 214 -42.71 27.55 7.73
N ILE A 215 -42.37 28.81 7.99
CA ILE A 215 -42.14 29.30 9.35
C ILE A 215 -43.52 29.41 9.98
N GLU A 216 -43.90 28.40 10.75
CA GLU A 216 -45.04 28.45 11.68
C GLU A 216 -44.59 29.03 13.03
#